data_AF-A0A538U6M8-F1
#
_entry.id   AF-A0A538U6M8-F1
#
_cell.length_a   1.000
_cell.length_b   1.000
_cell.length_c   1.000
_cell.angle_alpha   90.00
_cell.angle_beta   90.00
_cell.angle_gamma   90.00
#
_symmetry.space_group_name_H-M   'P 1'
#
loop_
_entity.id
_entity.type
_entity.pdbx_description
1 polymer ?
#
loop_
_entity_poly.entity_id
_entity_poly.type
_entity_poly.pdbx_seq_one_letter_code
_entity_poly.pdbx_strand_id
1 'polypeptide(L)'
;MKLAIVVVSLVLGSTLASTAHAAAWAKPVASVIPQAQGYIPVPNAAVMPKGTHVYRAIYNATLSADRPDHLVPALNMAGAALIVLAGVGLSPRNARFVVVFHGGALDAVLDDAHYRAKLANVDPQAVTPDVRIALGAQLVLMAYQNDGYALMSF
;
A
#
# COMPACT_ATOMS: atom_id res chain seq x y z
N MET A 1 33.32 -57.88 39.25
CA MET A 1 32.95 -56.95 38.16
C MET A 1 32.84 -55.55 38.71
N LYS A 2 33.66 -54.61 38.20
CA LYS A 2 33.41 -53.17 38.08
C LYS A 2 34.64 -52.55 37.40
N LEU A 3 34.55 -52.38 36.08
CA LEU A 3 35.51 -51.59 35.29
C LEU A 3 35.21 -50.10 35.56
N ALA A 4 36.22 -49.33 35.97
CA ALA A 4 36.13 -47.88 36.02
C ALA A 4 36.64 -47.32 34.68
N ILE A 5 35.72 -46.76 33.88
CA ILE A 5 36.05 -46.02 32.66
C ILE A 5 36.24 -44.56 33.07
N VAL A 6 37.48 -44.07 32.97
CA VAL A 6 37.79 -42.63 33.08
C VAL A 6 37.53 -42.02 31.70
N VAL A 7 36.41 -41.30 31.57
CA VAL A 7 36.15 -40.49 30.37
C VAL A 7 36.82 -39.14 30.57
N VAL A 8 37.93 -38.91 29.88
CA VAL A 8 38.50 -37.58 29.70
C VAL A 8 37.71 -36.89 28.60
N SER A 9 36.73 -36.06 28.98
CA SER A 9 36.00 -35.22 28.03
C SER A 9 36.83 -33.97 27.73
N LEU A 10 37.51 -33.97 26.58
CA LEU A 10 38.11 -32.77 25.99
C LEU A 10 36.98 -31.88 25.44
N VAL A 11 36.57 -30.87 26.20
CA VAL A 11 35.62 -29.85 25.73
C VAL A 11 36.38 -28.88 24.81
N LEU A 12 36.34 -29.16 23.50
CA LEU A 12 36.72 -28.17 22.49
C LEU A 12 35.61 -27.10 22.43
N GLY A 13 35.82 -26.00 23.14
CA GLY A 13 34.98 -24.80 23.06
C GLY A 13 35.08 -24.18 21.67
N SER A 14 34.13 -24.50 20.79
CA SER A 14 33.92 -23.76 19.55
C SER A 14 32.82 -22.73 19.79
N THR A 15 33.21 -21.52 20.18
CA THR A 15 32.30 -20.37 20.17
C THR A 15 32.09 -19.94 18.73
N LEU A 16 31.07 -20.49 18.08
CA LEU A 16 30.50 -19.89 16.87
C LEU A 16 29.83 -18.59 17.31
N ALA A 17 30.55 -17.48 17.20
CA ALA A 17 29.95 -16.16 17.30
C ALA A 17 28.93 -16.02 16.15
N SER A 18 27.64 -16.19 16.46
CA SER A 18 26.56 -15.84 15.57
C SER A 18 26.58 -14.33 15.39
N THR A 19 27.24 -13.83 14.34
CA THR A 19 27.06 -12.45 13.91
C THR A 19 25.68 -12.36 13.29
N ALA A 20 24.70 -11.95 14.11
CA ALA A 20 23.42 -11.48 13.63
C ALA A 20 23.69 -10.30 12.68
N HIS A 21 23.71 -10.57 11.38
CA HIS A 21 23.68 -9.52 10.37
C HIS A 21 22.29 -8.92 10.41
N ALA A 22 22.11 -7.86 11.21
CA ALA A 22 20.99 -6.97 11.02
C ALA A 22 21.10 -6.45 9.58
N ALA A 23 20.17 -6.86 8.71
CA ALA A 23 20.08 -6.31 7.37
C ALA A 23 20.00 -4.78 7.53
N ALA A 24 21.02 -4.07 7.04
CA ALA A 24 21.03 -2.63 7.06
C ALA A 24 19.96 -2.15 6.06
N TRP A 25 18.77 -1.85 6.57
CA TRP A 25 17.67 -1.33 5.76
C TRP A 25 18.09 0.00 5.14
N ALA A 26 17.78 0.19 3.86
CA ALA A 26 18.07 1.44 3.18
C ALA A 26 17.30 2.60 3.84
N LYS A 27 17.85 3.82 3.77
CA LYS A 27 17.18 5.02 4.29
C LYS A 27 15.84 5.22 3.56
N PRO A 28 14.76 5.61 4.28
CA PRO A 28 13.47 5.91 3.66
C PRO A 28 13.61 6.98 2.58
N VAL A 29 12.93 6.78 1.45
CA VAL A 29 12.86 7.78 0.39
C VAL A 29 11.82 8.84 0.79
N ALA A 30 12.15 10.13 0.61
CA ALA A 30 11.25 11.23 0.90
C ALA A 30 9.92 11.07 0.13
N SER A 31 8.81 11.21 0.84
CA SER A 31 7.49 10.99 0.26
C SER A 31 7.13 12.11 -0.72
N VAL A 32 6.80 11.75 -1.96
CA VAL A 32 6.26 12.70 -2.95
C VAL A 32 4.80 13.07 -2.62
N ILE A 33 4.13 12.24 -1.81
CA ILE A 33 2.77 12.46 -1.30
C ILE A 33 2.87 12.50 0.23
N PRO A 34 3.04 13.69 0.84
CA PRO A 34 3.39 13.82 2.26
C PRO A 34 2.50 13.03 3.23
N GLN A 35 1.22 12.88 2.89
CA GLN A 35 0.21 12.20 3.70
C GLN A 35 0.19 10.68 3.51
N ALA A 36 0.82 10.15 2.46
CA ALA A 36 0.92 8.73 2.22
C ALA A 36 2.16 8.13 2.89
N GLN A 37 2.05 6.87 3.30
CA GLN A 37 3.17 6.11 3.84
C GLN A 37 4.34 6.09 2.86
N GLY A 38 5.54 6.36 3.40
CA GLY A 38 6.78 6.33 2.64
C GLY A 38 7.21 4.92 2.26
N TYR A 39 8.27 4.84 1.46
CA TYR A 39 8.85 3.60 0.97
C TYR A 39 10.23 3.36 1.59
N ILE A 40 10.46 2.13 2.06
CA ILE A 40 11.79 1.66 2.46
C ILE A 40 12.31 0.74 1.34
N PRO A 41 13.43 1.09 0.67
CA PRO A 41 14.00 0.24 -0.35
C PRO A 41 14.49 -1.09 0.23
N VAL A 42 14.10 -2.19 -0.43
CA VAL A 42 14.63 -3.53 -0.14
C VAL A 42 15.58 -3.91 -1.28
N PRO A 43 16.90 -3.90 -1.05
CA PRO A 43 17.87 -4.35 -2.05
C PRO A 43 17.58 -5.80 -2.46
N ASN A 44 17.68 -6.09 -3.76
CA ASN A 44 17.47 -7.42 -4.33
C ASN A 44 16.10 -8.05 -4.00
N ALA A 45 15.05 -7.24 -3.91
CA ALA A 45 13.69 -7.75 -3.75
C ALA A 45 13.34 -8.76 -4.86
N ALA A 46 12.71 -9.88 -4.50
CA ALA A 46 12.32 -10.92 -5.46
C ALA A 46 11.39 -10.39 -6.57
N VAL A 47 10.65 -9.33 -6.27
CA VAL A 47 9.81 -8.60 -7.22
C VAL A 47 10.24 -7.13 -7.20
N MET A 48 10.98 -6.72 -8.23
CA MET A 48 11.29 -5.31 -8.46
C MET A 48 10.34 -4.74 -9.53
N PRO A 49 9.86 -3.49 -9.38
CA PRO A 49 9.12 -2.86 -10.45
C PRO A 49 10.02 -2.62 -11.66
N LYS A 50 9.49 -2.87 -12.85
CA LYS A 50 10.17 -2.68 -14.12
C LYS A 50 9.80 -1.30 -14.67
N GLY A 51 10.78 -0.43 -14.87
CA GLY A 51 10.55 0.96 -15.30
C GLY A 51 9.80 1.12 -16.65
N THR A 52 9.77 0.08 -17.46
CA THR A 52 9.08 0.05 -18.77
C THR A 52 7.65 -0.48 -18.69
N HIS A 53 7.23 -1.09 -17.58
CA HIS A 53 5.90 -1.66 -17.45
C HIS A 53 4.85 -0.60 -17.17
N VAL A 54 3.65 -0.77 -17.74
CA VAL A 54 2.46 -0.01 -17.36
C VAL A 54 1.76 -0.76 -16.23
N TYR A 55 1.71 -0.14 -15.05
CA TYR A 55 1.04 -0.65 -13.86
C TYR A 55 -0.41 -0.16 -13.83
N ARG A 56 -1.36 -1.10 -13.89
CA ARG A 56 -2.80 -0.83 -13.86
C ARG A 56 -3.40 -1.42 -12.59
N ALA A 57 -3.96 -0.58 -11.73
CA ALA A 57 -4.58 -1.02 -10.49
C ALA A 57 -5.84 -0.22 -10.20
N ILE A 58 -6.87 -0.92 -9.70
CA ILE A 58 -8.04 -0.30 -9.10
C ILE A 58 -8.00 -0.53 -7.60
N TYR A 59 -8.15 0.55 -6.84
CA TYR A 59 -8.22 0.55 -5.38
C TYR A 59 -9.69 0.69 -4.98
N ASN A 60 -10.27 -0.41 -4.54
CA ASN A 60 -11.62 -0.46 -4.02
C ASN A 60 -11.63 0.07 -2.59
N ALA A 61 -12.10 1.31 -2.40
CA ALA A 61 -12.09 2.00 -1.13
C ALA A 61 -13.45 1.82 -0.45
N THR A 62 -13.47 1.01 0.62
CA THR A 62 -14.71 0.73 1.37
C THR A 62 -14.69 1.27 2.80
N LEU A 63 -13.50 1.42 3.36
CA LEU A 63 -13.27 1.85 4.73
C LEU A 63 -13.09 3.37 4.84
N SER A 64 -13.68 3.95 5.88
CA SER A 64 -13.38 5.31 6.32
C SER A 64 -11.94 5.42 6.84
N ALA A 65 -11.43 6.65 6.92
CA ALA A 65 -10.23 6.92 7.69
C ALA A 65 -10.50 6.64 9.18
N ASP A 66 -9.48 6.25 9.91
CA ASP A 66 -9.54 6.08 11.37
C ASP A 66 -9.66 7.42 12.11
N ARG A 67 -9.26 8.52 11.44
CA ARG A 67 -9.40 9.90 11.94
C ARG A 67 -9.72 10.88 10.80
N PRO A 68 -10.36 12.03 11.08
CA PRO A 68 -10.73 13.01 10.05
C PRO A 68 -9.55 13.60 9.26
N ASP A 69 -8.37 13.67 9.87
CA ASP A 69 -7.14 14.22 9.30
C ASP A 69 -6.27 13.15 8.59
N HIS A 70 -6.68 11.89 8.63
CA HIS A 70 -5.98 10.79 7.99
C HIS A 70 -6.53 10.48 6.59
N LEU A 71 -5.68 9.95 5.71
CA LEU A 71 -6.13 9.38 4.45
C LEU A 71 -6.97 8.11 4.69
N VAL A 72 -7.99 7.90 3.87
CA VAL A 72 -8.63 6.57 3.80
C VAL A 72 -7.60 5.50 3.39
N PRO A 73 -7.73 4.26 3.86
CA PRO A 73 -6.74 3.20 3.62
C PRO A 73 -6.36 3.01 2.15
N ALA A 74 -7.35 3.02 1.26
CA ALA A 74 -7.15 2.86 -0.17
C ALA A 74 -6.29 3.98 -0.80
N LEU A 75 -6.48 5.23 -0.36
CA LEU A 75 -5.74 6.38 -0.89
C LEU A 75 -4.30 6.39 -0.35
N ASN A 76 -4.12 6.03 0.91
CA ASN A 76 -2.78 5.81 1.49
C ASN A 76 -2.02 4.74 0.70
N MET A 77 -2.66 3.61 0.38
CA MET A 77 -2.03 2.51 -0.36
C MET A 77 -1.73 2.86 -1.82
N ALA A 78 -2.65 3.55 -2.49
CA ALA A 78 -2.40 4.07 -3.84
C ALA A 78 -1.22 5.05 -3.86
N GLY A 79 -1.14 5.94 -2.87
CA GLY A 79 -0.03 6.88 -2.71
C GLY A 79 1.31 6.17 -2.44
N ALA A 80 1.33 5.21 -1.52
CA ALA A 80 2.52 4.41 -1.22
C ALA A 80 3.02 3.66 -2.45
N ALA A 81 2.13 3.05 -3.23
CA ALA A 81 2.49 2.40 -4.49
C ALA A 81 3.07 3.37 -5.52
N LEU A 82 2.52 4.59 -5.66
CA LEU A 82 3.10 5.62 -6.52
C LEU A 82 4.51 6.02 -6.07
N ILE A 83 4.76 6.14 -4.76
CA ILE A 83 6.07 6.45 -4.20
C ILE A 83 7.08 5.34 -4.53
N VAL A 84 6.70 4.06 -4.38
CA VAL A 84 7.54 2.90 -4.76
C VAL A 84 7.92 2.97 -6.25
N LEU A 85 6.94 3.21 -7.11
CA LEU A 85 7.15 3.27 -8.56
C LEU A 85 8.02 4.48 -8.95
N ALA A 86 7.81 5.63 -8.32
CA ALA A 86 8.66 6.81 -8.50
C ALA A 86 10.11 6.56 -8.04
N GLY A 87 10.29 5.82 -6.94
CA GLY A 87 11.61 5.46 -6.40
C GLY A 87 12.47 4.63 -7.35
N VAL A 88 11.87 3.92 -8.32
CA VAL A 88 12.59 3.20 -9.38
C VAL A 88 12.61 3.95 -10.72
N GLY A 89 12.22 5.22 -10.74
CA GLY A 89 12.23 6.07 -11.93
C GLY A 89 11.10 5.78 -12.92
N LEU A 90 9.98 5.18 -12.49
CA LEU A 90 8.84 4.96 -13.37
C LEU A 90 8.29 6.30 -13.88
N SER A 91 8.06 6.41 -15.20
CA SER A 91 7.31 7.54 -15.74
C SER A 91 5.91 7.60 -15.12
N PRO A 92 5.39 8.79 -14.73
CA PRO A 92 4.01 8.93 -14.26
C PRO A 92 2.97 8.41 -15.28
N ARG A 93 3.32 8.41 -16.57
CA ARG A 93 2.46 7.86 -17.64
C ARG A 93 2.31 6.34 -17.57
N ASN A 94 3.16 5.66 -16.81
CA ASN A 94 3.12 4.21 -16.66
C ASN A 94 2.40 3.77 -15.38
N ALA A 95 1.96 4.70 -14.52
CA ALA A 95 1.08 4.41 -13.39
C ALA A 95 -0.36 4.79 -13.74
N ARG A 96 -1.24 3.79 -13.84
CA ARG A 96 -2.66 3.93 -14.18
C ARG A 96 -3.49 3.44 -13.01
N PHE A 97 -3.69 4.30 -12.02
CA PHE A 97 -4.45 3.98 -10.82
C PHE A 97 -5.84 4.60 -10.87
N VAL A 98 -6.82 3.85 -10.40
CA VAL A 98 -8.20 4.31 -10.21
C VAL A 98 -8.57 4.00 -8.77
N VAL A 99 -9.19 4.95 -8.08
CA VAL A 99 -9.74 4.72 -6.73
C VAL A 99 -11.25 4.81 -6.83
N VAL A 100 -11.95 3.78 -6.33
CA VAL A 100 -13.41 3.72 -6.34
C VAL A 100 -13.89 3.86 -4.89
N PHE A 101 -14.46 5.02 -4.58
CA PHE A 101 -14.99 5.33 -3.25
C PHE A 101 -16.44 4.86 -3.12
N HIS A 102 -16.72 4.03 -2.11
CA HIS A 102 -18.07 3.70 -1.66
C HIS A 102 -18.06 3.29 -0.19
N GLY A 103 -19.23 3.02 0.38
CA GLY A 103 -19.33 2.70 1.81
C GLY A 103 -18.80 3.84 2.69
N GLY A 104 -17.98 3.47 3.70
CA GLY A 104 -17.37 4.43 4.63
C GLY A 104 -16.36 5.36 3.96
N ALA A 105 -15.71 4.93 2.88
CA ALA A 105 -14.69 5.73 2.21
C ALA A 105 -15.24 6.98 1.52
N LEU A 106 -16.56 7.07 1.29
CA LEU A 106 -17.18 8.25 0.68
C LEU A 106 -16.95 9.54 1.49
N ASP A 107 -16.67 9.43 2.78
CA ASP A 107 -16.40 10.59 3.63
C ASP A 107 -15.14 11.35 3.17
N ALA A 108 -14.23 10.69 2.46
CA ALA A 108 -13.00 11.32 1.96
C ALA A 108 -13.18 12.15 0.68
N VAL A 109 -14.34 12.10 0.02
CA VAL A 109 -14.58 12.80 -1.25
C VAL A 109 -15.73 13.80 -1.20
N LEU A 110 -16.40 13.90 -0.05
CA LEU A 110 -17.45 14.88 0.22
C LEU A 110 -16.87 16.02 1.06
N ASP A 111 -17.41 17.23 0.91
CA ASP A 111 -17.06 18.35 1.79
C ASP A 111 -17.86 18.35 3.11
N ASP A 112 -17.47 19.23 4.05
CA ASP A 112 -18.07 19.31 5.39
C ASP A 112 -19.58 19.60 5.39
N ALA A 113 -20.07 20.43 4.47
CA ALA A 113 -21.49 20.74 4.36
C ALA A 113 -22.27 19.53 3.82
N HIS A 114 -21.67 18.81 2.87
CA HIS A 114 -22.26 17.67 2.22
C HIS A 114 -22.15 16.38 3.04
N TYR A 115 -21.14 16.21 3.89
CA TYR A 115 -21.10 15.12 4.88
C TYR A 115 -22.32 15.16 5.80
N ARG A 116 -22.70 16.36 6.27
CA ARG A 116 -23.91 16.56 7.09
C ARG A 116 -25.20 16.28 6.30
N ALA A 117 -25.20 16.53 4.99
CA ALA A 117 -26.32 16.26 4.10
C ALA A 117 -26.37 14.82 3.56
N LYS A 118 -25.26 14.06 3.59
CA LYS A 118 -25.11 12.67 3.10
C LYS A 118 -26.12 11.71 3.72
N LEU A 119 -26.63 12.05 4.90
CA LEU A 119 -27.77 11.37 5.54
C LEU A 119 -29.09 11.49 4.73
N ALA A 120 -29.13 12.29 3.66
CA ALA A 120 -30.34 12.68 2.91
C ALA A 120 -30.23 12.62 1.36
N ASN A 121 -29.23 11.90 0.79
CA ASN A 121 -28.86 11.78 -0.64
C ASN A 121 -27.69 12.69 -1.07
N VAL A 122 -26.81 12.19 -1.95
CA VAL A 122 -25.61 12.88 -2.43
C VAL A 122 -25.91 13.65 -3.74
N ASP A 123 -25.66 14.96 -3.74
CA ASP A 123 -25.72 15.82 -4.93
C ASP A 123 -24.47 15.60 -5.81
N PRO A 124 -24.58 15.41 -7.13
CA PRO A 124 -23.42 15.31 -8.00
C PRO A 124 -22.43 16.48 -7.98
N GLN A 125 -22.87 17.69 -7.63
CA GLN A 125 -22.00 18.86 -7.46
C GLN A 125 -21.28 18.89 -6.10
N ALA A 126 -21.61 17.97 -5.19
CA ALA A 126 -21.03 17.87 -3.84
C ALA A 126 -19.66 17.19 -3.80
N VAL A 127 -19.19 16.66 -4.93
CA VAL A 127 -17.93 15.92 -5.02
C VAL A 127 -16.85 16.84 -5.55
N THR A 128 -15.61 16.62 -5.13
CA THR A 128 -14.48 17.39 -5.66
C THR A 128 -14.42 17.30 -7.20
N PRO A 129 -14.03 18.38 -7.92
CA PRO A 129 -14.11 18.42 -9.39
C PRO A 129 -13.35 17.31 -10.13
N ASP A 130 -12.36 16.71 -9.48
CA ASP A 130 -11.53 15.63 -10.03
C ASP A 130 -12.16 14.24 -9.87
N VAL A 131 -13.28 14.13 -9.16
CA VAL A 131 -13.97 12.87 -8.90
C VAL A 131 -15.21 12.75 -9.80
N ARG A 132 -15.38 11.56 -10.37
CA ARG A 132 -16.50 11.24 -11.25
C ARG A 132 -17.46 10.31 -10.56
N ILE A 133 -18.75 10.63 -10.62
CA ILE A 133 -19.82 9.79 -10.08
C ILE A 133 -20.16 8.69 -11.08
N ALA A 134 -20.39 7.49 -10.56
CA ALA A 134 -20.81 6.34 -11.34
C ALA A 134 -22.14 5.79 -10.81
N LEU A 135 -22.85 5.04 -11.66
CA LEU A 135 -24.12 4.40 -11.30
C LEU A 135 -23.98 3.36 -10.18
N GLY A 136 -22.80 2.78 -10.01
CA GLY A 136 -22.52 1.84 -8.93
C GLY A 136 -21.06 1.44 -8.90
N ALA A 137 -20.52 1.24 -7.70
CA ALA A 137 -19.13 0.88 -7.51
C ALA A 137 -18.79 -0.45 -8.21
N GLN A 138 -19.64 -1.48 -8.08
CA GLN A 138 -19.37 -2.77 -8.72
C GLN A 138 -19.28 -2.68 -10.25
N LEU A 139 -20.07 -1.81 -10.89
CA LEU A 139 -20.01 -1.61 -12.34
C LEU A 139 -18.64 -1.06 -12.77
N VAL A 140 -18.13 -0.08 -12.02
CA VAL A 140 -16.79 0.50 -12.27
C VAL A 140 -15.71 -0.56 -12.04
N LEU A 141 -15.80 -1.31 -10.94
CA LEU A 141 -14.84 -2.36 -10.64
C LEU A 141 -14.81 -3.44 -11.73
N MET A 142 -15.98 -3.87 -12.24
CA MET A 142 -16.07 -4.84 -13.33
C MET A 142 -15.49 -4.27 -14.63
N ALA A 143 -15.84 -3.04 -15.00
CA ALA A 143 -15.33 -2.41 -16.22
C ALA A 143 -13.80 -2.35 -16.23
N TYR A 144 -13.18 -1.87 -15.16
CA TYR A 144 -11.72 -1.77 -15.10
C TYR A 144 -11.02 -3.12 -14.99
N GLN A 145 -11.58 -4.10 -14.28
CA GLN A 145 -11.02 -5.46 -14.26
C GLN A 145 -11.05 -6.09 -15.66
N ASN A 146 -12.13 -5.91 -16.41
CA ASN A 146 -12.22 -6.36 -17.81
C ASN A 146 -11.20 -5.66 -18.72
N ASP A 147 -10.81 -4.42 -18.39
CA ASP A 147 -9.73 -3.67 -19.06
C ASP A 147 -8.31 -4.01 -18.56
N GLY A 148 -8.17 -5.09 -17.76
CA GLY A 148 -6.88 -5.61 -17.30
C GLY A 148 -6.29 -4.90 -16.10
N TYR A 149 -7.10 -4.20 -15.30
CA TYR A 149 -6.65 -3.63 -14.04
C TYR A 149 -6.69 -4.67 -12.92
N ALA A 150 -5.64 -4.71 -12.09
CA ALA A 150 -5.63 -5.54 -10.90
C ALA A 150 -6.46 -4.89 -9.78
N LEU A 151 -7.35 -5.67 -9.14
CA LEU A 151 -8.16 -5.22 -8.02
C LEU A 151 -7.37 -5.29 -6.70
N MET A 152 -7.29 -4.16 -6.01
CA MET A 152 -6.76 -4.04 -4.66
C MET A 152 -7.92 -3.61 -3.76
N SER A 153 -8.26 -4.39 -2.73
CA SER A 153 -9.41 -4.10 -1.87
C SER A 153 -8.95 -3.70 -0.48
N PHE A 154 -9.55 -2.61 0.03
CA PHE A 154 -9.24 -2.03 1.34
C PHE A 154 -10.51 -1.72 2.12
#